data_AF-A0A839EJ75-F1
#
_entry.id   AF-A0A839EJ75-F1
#
_cell.length_a   1.000
_cell.length_b   1.000
_cell.length_c   1.000
_cell.angle_alpha   90.00
_cell.angle_beta   90.00
_cell.angle_gamma   90.00
#
_symmetry.space_group_name_H-M   'P 1'
#
loop_
_entity.id
_entity.type
_entity.pdbx_description
1 polymer ?
#
loop_
_entity_poly.entity_id
_entity_poly.type
_entity_poly.pdbx_seq_one_letter_code
_entity_poly.pdbx_strand_id
1 'polypeptide(L)'
;MKSVSDLNSRFSGQSGSKDPVEQGQQALLSGLVGRSSKSAKRTMSQYFKTLSDVDTARNQVEKARRAADESLNRAKAAPRPHEVTNPAFVALFEAHQHDREVLFAAMRTLDRAQEVLQVESEKIDNSTRDGNLSP
;
A
#
# COMPACT_ATOMS: atom_id res chain seq x y z
N MET A 1 39.78 11.88 51.70
CA MET A 1 39.96 12.88 52.78
C MET A 1 39.16 14.11 52.41
N LYS A 2 38.33 14.56 53.36
CA LYS A 2 37.77 15.90 53.59
C LYS A 2 36.64 16.42 52.66
N SER A 3 35.46 16.46 53.31
CA SER A 3 34.21 17.17 53.02
C SER A 3 34.30 18.66 53.34
N VAL A 4 33.44 19.46 52.70
CA VAL A 4 32.85 20.77 53.11
C VAL A 4 31.70 21.01 52.10
N SER A 5 30.41 20.84 52.37
CA SER A 5 29.52 21.46 53.37
C SER A 5 29.66 22.98 53.44
N ASP A 6 28.72 23.69 52.83
CA ASP A 6 28.12 24.93 53.35
C ASP A 6 26.73 25.11 52.70
N LEU A 7 25.65 24.87 53.46
CA LEU A 7 24.89 25.87 54.21
C LEU A 7 24.08 26.82 53.29
N ASN A 8 22.79 26.52 53.09
CA ASN A 8 21.77 27.47 53.56
C ASN A 8 20.41 26.81 53.78
N SER A 9 19.87 27.08 54.95
CA SER A 9 18.60 26.59 55.47
C SER A 9 17.59 27.73 55.51
N ARG A 10 16.30 27.35 55.46
CA ARG A 10 15.09 28.10 55.88
C ARG A 10 14.39 28.92 54.79
N PHE A 11 13.28 28.37 54.32
CA PHE A 11 12.01 29.09 54.48
C PHE A 11 10.87 28.08 54.64
N SER A 12 10.41 27.94 55.88
CA SER A 12 9.12 27.35 56.23
C SER A 12 8.04 28.41 56.01
N GLY A 13 7.17 28.21 55.02
CA GLY A 13 5.94 28.95 54.80
C GLY A 13 4.77 27.97 54.81
N GLN A 14 4.06 27.93 55.92
CA GLN A 14 2.87 27.12 56.16
C GLN A 14 1.62 27.85 55.63
N SER A 15 0.60 27.04 55.30
CA SER A 15 -0.84 27.37 55.36
C SER A 15 -1.50 28.02 54.15
N GLY A 16 -2.56 27.36 53.69
CA GLY A 16 -3.82 28.08 53.46
C GLY A 16 -4.47 27.85 52.09
N SER A 17 -5.29 26.79 52.03
CA SER A 17 -6.59 26.71 51.34
C SER A 17 -6.87 27.69 50.18
N LYS A 18 -7.19 27.15 49.00
CA LYS A 18 -8.35 27.54 48.18
C LYS A 18 -8.57 26.58 46.99
N ASP A 19 -9.76 25.99 47.02
CA ASP A 19 -10.66 25.70 45.90
C ASP A 19 -10.34 24.58 44.87
N PRO A 20 -11.14 23.50 44.84
CA PRO A 20 -11.06 22.45 43.83
C PRO A 20 -12.04 22.73 42.67
N VAL A 21 -11.75 23.70 41.79
CA VAL A 21 -12.70 23.99 40.68
C VAL A 21 -12.04 24.18 39.30
N GLU A 22 -10.72 24.01 39.16
CA GLU A 22 -10.04 24.24 37.86
C GLU A 22 -9.40 23.02 37.21
N GLN A 23 -9.68 21.79 37.69
CA GLN A 23 -9.17 20.57 37.05
C GLN A 23 -10.16 19.92 36.07
N GLY A 24 -11.42 20.36 36.02
CA GLY A 24 -12.45 19.78 35.15
C GLY A 24 -12.43 20.27 33.69
N GLN A 25 -11.87 21.45 33.42
CA GLN A 25 -11.99 22.08 32.10
C GLN A 25 -10.79 21.86 31.18
N GLN A 26 -9.63 21.49 31.72
CA GLN A 26 -8.44 21.20 30.91
C GLN A 26 -8.38 19.75 30.42
N ALA A 27 -9.16 18.84 31.02
CA ALA A 27 -9.22 17.43 30.62
C ALA A 27 -10.12 17.18 29.39
N LEU A 28 -11.01 18.11 29.04
CA LEU A 28 -11.93 17.95 27.91
C LEU A 28 -11.39 18.51 26.58
N LEU A 29 -10.33 19.33 26.61
CA LEU A 29 -9.76 19.96 25.41
C LEU A 29 -8.51 19.26 24.86
N SER A 30 -7.84 18.41 25.63
CA SER A 30 -6.67 17.64 25.15
C SER A 30 -7.01 16.41 24.29
N GLY A 31 -8.30 16.09 24.11
CA GLY A 31 -8.74 14.89 23.39
C GLY A 31 -8.86 15.03 21.86
N LEU A 32 -8.87 16.25 21.31
CA LEU A 32 -9.37 16.49 19.95
C LEU A 32 -8.29 16.68 18.86
N VAL A 33 -7.02 16.92 19.23
CA VAL A 33 -5.97 17.32 18.26
C VAL A 33 -5.18 16.13 17.67
N GLY A 34 -5.35 14.92 18.19
CA GLY A 34 -4.47 13.77 17.88
C GLY A 34 -5.05 12.63 17.03
N ARG A 35 -6.35 12.63 16.70
CA ARG A 35 -7.02 11.40 16.21
C ARG A 35 -7.13 11.24 14.69
N SER A 36 -6.92 12.28 13.87
CA SER A 36 -7.15 12.21 12.41
C SER A 36 -5.93 11.82 11.56
N SER A 37 -4.69 11.95 12.07
CA SER A 37 -3.49 11.77 11.25
C SER A 37 -3.10 10.30 10.99
N LYS A 38 -3.52 9.36 11.85
CA LYS A 38 -3.18 7.93 11.72
C LYS A 38 -4.02 7.22 10.66
N SER A 39 -5.30 7.57 10.52
CA SER A 39 -6.19 6.99 9.50
C SER A 39 -5.78 7.47 8.11
N ALA A 40 -5.54 8.77 7.93
CA ALA A 40 -5.07 9.36 6.66
C ALA A 40 -3.70 8.81 6.21
N LYS A 41 -2.77 8.58 7.14
CA LYS A 41 -1.48 7.92 6.82
C LYS A 41 -1.65 6.48 6.32
N ARG A 42 -2.61 5.73 6.86
CA ARG A 42 -2.87 4.35 6.44
C ARG A 42 -3.52 4.30 5.05
N THR A 43 -4.50 5.15 4.77
CA THR A 43 -5.15 5.20 3.44
C THR A 43 -4.14 5.60 2.35
N MET A 44 -3.30 6.59 2.61
CA MET A 44 -2.26 7.00 1.67
C MET A 44 -1.20 5.91 1.45
N SER A 45 -0.76 5.24 2.51
CA SER A 45 0.17 4.09 2.39
C SER A 45 -0.42 2.95 1.58
N GLN A 46 -1.71 2.67 1.75
CA GLN A 46 -2.41 1.63 1.01
C GLN A 46 -2.50 1.97 -0.49
N TYR A 47 -2.80 3.22 -0.82
CA TYR A 47 -2.83 3.70 -2.21
C TYR A 47 -1.46 3.62 -2.91
N PHE A 48 -0.38 4.00 -2.25
CA PHE A 48 0.97 3.83 -2.84
C PHE A 48 1.33 2.36 -3.05
N LYS A 49 0.90 1.49 -2.13
CA LYS A 49 1.06 0.05 -2.31
C LYS A 49 0.28 -0.45 -3.52
N THR A 50 -0.97 -0.02 -3.71
CA THR A 50 -1.78 -0.47 -4.84
C THR A 50 -1.29 0.08 -6.19
N LEU A 51 -0.71 1.30 -6.21
CA LEU A 51 0.03 1.80 -7.37
C LEU A 51 1.22 0.90 -7.73
N SER A 52 2.03 0.52 -6.75
CA SER A 52 3.16 -0.40 -6.96
C SER A 52 2.69 -1.79 -7.41
N ASP A 53 1.55 -2.27 -6.91
CA ASP A 53 0.95 -3.55 -7.31
C ASP A 53 0.50 -3.48 -8.80
N VAL A 54 -0.09 -2.36 -9.24
CA VAL A 54 -0.44 -2.12 -10.66
C VAL A 54 0.80 -2.10 -11.55
N ASP A 55 1.87 -1.39 -11.17
CA ASP A 55 3.09 -1.33 -11.97
C ASP A 55 3.78 -2.68 -12.06
N THR A 56 3.74 -3.47 -10.98
CA THR A 56 4.21 -4.85 -10.99
C THR A 56 3.39 -5.70 -11.96
N ALA A 57 2.05 -5.59 -11.95
CA ALA A 57 1.18 -6.32 -12.85
C ALA A 57 1.39 -5.93 -14.32
N ARG A 58 1.61 -4.64 -14.63
CA ARG A 58 1.97 -4.16 -15.97
C ARG A 58 3.26 -4.81 -16.48
N ASN A 59 4.29 -4.83 -15.62
CA ASN A 59 5.55 -5.48 -15.95
C ASN A 59 5.39 -6.99 -16.19
N GLN A 60 4.49 -7.66 -15.46
CA GLN A 60 4.18 -9.07 -15.69
C GLN A 60 3.48 -9.29 -17.04
N VAL A 61 2.52 -8.44 -17.41
CA VAL A 61 1.85 -8.48 -18.72
C VAL A 61 2.87 -8.33 -19.85
N GLU A 62 3.77 -7.35 -19.77
CA GLU A 62 4.80 -7.14 -20.79
C GLU A 62 5.75 -8.33 -20.92
N LYS A 63 6.17 -8.93 -19.80
CA LYS A 63 7.00 -10.14 -19.83
C LYS A 63 6.27 -11.33 -20.44
N ALA A 64 5.03 -11.58 -20.03
CA ALA A 64 4.22 -12.68 -20.55
C ALA A 64 3.91 -12.51 -22.04
N ARG A 65 3.68 -11.26 -22.48
CA ARG A 65 3.47 -10.94 -23.89
C ARG A 65 4.70 -11.27 -24.72
N ARG A 66 5.89 -10.86 -24.28
CA ARG A 66 7.15 -11.20 -24.96
C ARG A 66 7.37 -12.71 -25.03
N ALA A 67 7.09 -13.44 -23.96
CA ALA A 67 7.20 -14.90 -23.95
C ALA A 67 6.24 -15.55 -24.96
N ALA A 68 4.99 -15.12 -25.01
CA ALA A 68 3.99 -15.62 -25.97
C ALA A 68 4.35 -15.29 -27.43
N ASP A 69 4.89 -14.09 -27.69
CA ASP A 69 5.36 -13.68 -29.01
C ASP A 69 6.58 -14.53 -29.44
N GLU A 70 7.51 -14.78 -28.53
CA GLU A 70 8.70 -15.60 -28.80
C GLU A 70 8.33 -17.07 -29.06
N SER A 71 7.45 -17.66 -28.25
CA SER A 71 6.99 -19.04 -28.47
C SER A 71 6.20 -19.19 -29.76
N LEU A 72 5.41 -18.18 -30.14
CA LEU A 72 4.74 -18.17 -31.44
C LEU A 72 5.75 -18.18 -32.60
N ASN A 73 6.81 -17.37 -32.50
CA ASN A 73 7.86 -17.33 -33.51
C ASN A 73 8.61 -18.67 -33.60
N ARG A 74 8.88 -19.33 -32.46
CA ARG A 74 9.47 -20.68 -32.45
C ARG A 74 8.55 -21.71 -33.10
N ALA A 75 7.25 -21.68 -32.80
CA ALA A 75 6.28 -22.58 -33.42
C ALA A 75 6.20 -22.39 -34.95
N LYS A 76 6.24 -21.13 -35.43
CA LYS A 76 6.27 -20.80 -36.86
C LYS A 76 7.58 -21.22 -37.56
N ALA A 77 8.70 -21.18 -36.84
CA ALA A 77 10.00 -21.60 -37.35
C ALA A 77 10.19 -23.13 -37.33
N ALA A 78 9.24 -23.89 -36.76
CA ALA A 78 9.31 -25.34 -36.71
C ALA A 78 9.39 -25.94 -38.14
N PRO A 79 10.08 -27.08 -38.31
CA PRO A 79 10.10 -27.79 -39.59
C PRO A 79 8.68 -28.06 -40.07
N ARG A 80 8.46 -28.01 -41.39
CA ARG A 80 7.18 -28.40 -41.98
C ARG A 80 7.03 -29.93 -41.97
N PRO A 81 5.80 -30.46 -41.90
CA PRO A 81 4.52 -29.75 -41.92
C PRO A 81 4.13 -29.18 -40.55
N HIS A 82 3.36 -28.08 -40.55
CA HIS A 82 2.75 -27.51 -39.34
C HIS A 82 1.42 -28.20 -39.05
N GLU A 83 1.50 -29.51 -38.83
CA GLU A 83 0.36 -30.39 -38.62
C GLU A 83 0.56 -31.19 -37.34
N VAL A 84 -0.54 -31.73 -36.80
CA VAL A 84 -0.55 -32.56 -35.59
C VAL A 84 0.30 -33.83 -35.70
N THR A 85 0.67 -34.21 -36.93
CA THR A 85 1.55 -35.34 -37.25
C THR A 85 3.03 -35.03 -37.02
N ASN A 86 3.40 -33.75 -36.91
CA ASN A 86 4.77 -33.32 -36.65
C ASN A 86 4.97 -33.04 -35.15
N PRO A 87 5.63 -33.95 -34.40
CA PRO A 87 5.78 -33.81 -32.96
C PRO A 87 6.58 -32.56 -32.55
N ALA A 88 7.51 -32.09 -33.39
CA ALA A 88 8.29 -30.89 -33.10
C ALA A 88 7.42 -29.63 -33.16
N PHE A 89 6.52 -29.54 -34.14
CA PHE A 89 5.56 -28.44 -34.23
C PHE A 89 4.55 -28.49 -33.08
N VAL A 90 4.01 -29.69 -32.77
CA VAL A 90 3.03 -29.86 -31.68
C VAL A 90 3.61 -29.39 -30.35
N ALA A 91 4.81 -29.83 -29.98
CA ALA A 91 5.44 -29.42 -28.72
C ALA A 91 5.66 -27.90 -28.64
N LEU A 92 6.09 -27.26 -29.73
CA LEU A 92 6.29 -25.82 -29.79
C LEU A 92 4.97 -25.05 -29.75
N PHE A 93 3.92 -25.58 -30.37
CA PHE A 93 2.60 -24.99 -30.36
C PHE A 93 1.95 -25.12 -28.98
N GLU A 94 2.06 -26.27 -28.30
CA GLU A 94 1.61 -26.45 -26.92
C GLU A 94 2.29 -25.48 -25.96
N ALA A 95 3.61 -25.30 -26.10
CA ALA A 95 4.35 -24.29 -25.33
C ALA A 95 3.80 -22.87 -25.56
N HIS A 96 3.47 -22.53 -26.81
CA HIS A 96 2.83 -21.26 -27.14
C HIS A 96 1.43 -21.12 -26.51
N GLN A 97 0.63 -22.18 -26.51
CA GLN A 97 -0.67 -22.18 -25.86
C GLN A 97 -0.54 -21.91 -24.36
N HIS A 98 0.43 -22.54 -23.70
CA HIS A 98 0.72 -22.28 -22.30
C HIS A 98 1.13 -20.82 -22.05
N ASP A 99 2.07 -20.28 -22.84
CA ASP A 99 2.51 -18.87 -22.70
C ASP A 99 1.35 -17.88 -22.91
N ARG A 100 0.43 -18.18 -23.83
CA ARG A 100 -0.81 -17.41 -24.02
C ARG A 100 -1.71 -17.42 -22.78
N GLU A 101 -1.87 -18.57 -22.14
CA GLU A 101 -2.65 -18.68 -20.91
C GLU A 101 -2.03 -17.85 -19.78
N VAL A 102 -0.70 -17.87 -19.66
CA VAL A 102 0.05 -17.04 -18.72
C VAL A 102 -0.17 -15.56 -19.00
N LEU A 103 -0.14 -15.13 -20.27
CA LEU A 103 -0.47 -13.76 -20.66
C LEU A 103 -1.89 -13.35 -20.22
N PHE A 104 -2.89 -14.19 -20.49
CA PHE A 104 -4.27 -13.89 -20.05
C PHE A 104 -4.42 -13.87 -18.53
N ALA A 105 -3.68 -14.71 -17.80
CA ALA A 105 -3.65 -14.66 -16.34
C ALA A 105 -3.01 -13.36 -15.82
N ALA A 106 -1.95 -12.88 -16.46
CA ALA A 106 -1.32 -11.61 -16.13
C ALA A 106 -2.26 -10.43 -16.41
N MET A 107 -2.96 -10.42 -17.55
CA MET A 107 -3.95 -9.38 -17.88
C MET A 107 -5.07 -9.30 -16.83
N ARG A 108 -5.66 -10.44 -16.48
CA ARG A 108 -6.68 -10.49 -15.40
C ARG A 108 -6.15 -10.01 -14.04
N THR A 109 -4.85 -10.15 -13.80
CA THR A 109 -4.22 -9.67 -12.56
C THR A 109 -4.02 -8.16 -12.59
N LEU A 110 -3.65 -7.62 -13.76
CA LEU A 110 -3.60 -6.17 -13.97
C LEU A 110 -4.98 -5.53 -13.81
N ASP A 111 -6.02 -6.11 -14.42
CA ASP A 111 -7.39 -5.60 -14.32
C ASP A 111 -7.83 -5.50 -12.85
N ARG A 112 -7.63 -6.57 -12.07
CA ARG A 112 -7.92 -6.58 -10.62
C ARG A 112 -7.12 -5.54 -9.85
N ALA A 113 -5.83 -5.37 -10.16
CA ALA A 113 -5.00 -4.36 -9.48
C ALA A 113 -5.51 -2.94 -9.76
N GLN A 114 -5.99 -2.68 -10.98
CA GLN A 114 -6.58 -1.39 -11.37
C GLN A 114 -7.91 -1.14 -10.67
N GLU A 115 -8.79 -2.15 -10.57
CA GLU A 115 -10.04 -2.06 -9.81
C GLU A 115 -9.78 -1.70 -8.35
N VAL A 116 -8.81 -2.37 -7.71
CA VAL A 116 -8.45 -2.06 -6.31
C VAL A 116 -7.88 -0.65 -6.18
N LEU A 117 -7.04 -0.20 -7.12
CA LEU A 117 -6.51 1.17 -7.10
C LEU A 117 -7.63 2.22 -7.19
N GLN A 118 -8.64 1.99 -8.03
CA GLN A 118 -9.80 2.88 -8.14
C GLN A 118 -10.55 2.97 -6.81
N VAL A 119 -10.85 1.82 -6.19
CA VAL A 119 -11.51 1.76 -4.88
C VAL A 119 -10.70 2.48 -3.79
N GLU A 120 -9.36 2.35 -3.79
CA GLU A 120 -8.51 3.06 -2.82
C GLU A 120 -8.44 4.56 -3.09
N SER A 121 -8.48 5.00 -4.34
CA SER A 121 -8.53 6.44 -4.68
C SER A 121 -9.84 7.09 -4.19
N GLU A 122 -10.97 6.42 -4.38
CA GLU A 122 -12.28 6.90 -3.90
C GLU A 122 -12.32 7.01 -2.37
N LYS A 123 -11.66 6.09 -1.64
CA LYS A 123 -11.54 6.16 -0.18
C LYS A 123 -10.74 7.38 0.28
N ILE A 124 -9.69 7.76 -0.44
CA ILE A 124 -8.90 8.95 -0.13
C ILE A 124 -9.73 10.22 -0.33
N ASP A 125 -10.49 10.29 -1.42
CA ASP A 125 -11.34 11.44 -1.73
C ASP A 125 -12.45 11.62 -0.68
N ASN A 126 -13.08 10.53 -0.26
CA ASN A 126 -14.12 10.56 0.78
C ASN A 126 -13.54 10.95 2.14
N SER A 127 -12.38 10.39 2.53
CA SER A 127 -11.69 10.78 3.77
C SER A 127 -11.26 12.25 3.80
N THR A 128 -11.01 12.85 2.63
CA THR A 128 -10.67 14.28 2.51
C THR A 128 -11.90 15.16 2.65
N ARG A 129 -13.05 14.74 2.11
CA ARG A 129 -14.33 15.45 2.24
C ARG A 129 -14.86 15.44 3.68
N ASP A 130 -14.79 14.31 4.37
CA ASP A 130 -15.27 14.17 5.75
C ASP A 130 -14.41 14.97 6.75
N GLY A 131 -13.13 15.21 6.43
CA GLY A 131 -12.23 16.03 7.24
C GLY A 131 -12.51 17.54 7.15
N ASN A 132 -13.27 18.00 6.16
CA ASN A 132 -13.61 19.42 5.93
C ASN A 132 -14.99 19.82 6.49
N LEU A 133 -15.71 18.90 7.13
CA LEU A 133 -16.95 19.20 7.86
C LEU A 133 -16.66 19.39 9.35
N SER A 134 -16.14 20.56 9.71
CA SER A 134 -16.28 21.08 11.08
C SER A 134 -16.75 22.54 10.99
N PRO A 135 -17.91 22.90 11.58
CA PRO A 135 -18.39 24.29 11.65
C PRO A 135 -17.49 25.18 12.52
#